data_AF-A0A7J6QDV2-F1
#
_entry.id   AF-A0A7J6QDV2-F1
#
_cell.length_a   1.000
_cell.length_b   1.000
_cell.length_c   1.000
_cell.angle_alpha   90.00
_cell.angle_beta   90.00
_cell.angle_gamma   90.00
#
_symmetry.space_group_name_H-M   'P 1'
#
loop_
_entity.id
_entity.type
_entity.pdbx_description
1 polymer ?
#
loop_
_entity_poly.entity_id
_entity_poly.type
_entity_poly.pdbx_seq_one_letter_code
_entity_poly.pdbx_strand_id
1 'polypeptide(L)'
;KNKSADSLAANQVASDTVQNIKTIRALVSEQWTRNLFQDLLQRAVPHQARTSSWAALWYGISQGILFFSVALGFWYGSKLVQDEGLTFDKMIQSLMGVFLSALAAGQALAFVGDINEAKATAHDIFELLDSESSINPSSD
;
A
#
# COMPACT_ATOMS: atom_id res chain seq x y z
N LYS A 1 -14.36 -4.84 8.13
CA LYS A 1 -15.00 -3.97 7.13
C LYS A 1 -15.28 -2.55 7.63
N ASN A 2 -15.59 -2.31 8.91
CA ASN A 2 -15.90 -0.95 9.43
C ASN A 2 -14.69 -0.04 9.78
N LYS A 3 -13.44 -0.48 9.55
CA LYS A 3 -12.24 0.06 10.24
C LYS A 3 -11.54 1.20 9.50
N SER A 4 -11.49 1.13 8.18
CA SER A 4 -11.07 2.24 7.32
C SER A 4 -12.19 3.28 7.17
N ALA A 5 -13.45 2.89 7.43
CA ALA A 5 -14.60 3.77 7.32
C ALA A 5 -14.53 4.92 8.33
N ASP A 6 -14.11 4.68 9.57
CA ASP A 6 -14.04 5.73 10.60
C ASP A 6 -12.97 6.80 10.30
N SER A 7 -11.80 6.41 9.77
CA SER A 7 -10.77 7.39 9.36
C SER A 7 -11.17 8.13 8.09
N LEU A 8 -11.83 7.45 7.15
CA LEU A 8 -12.38 8.09 5.94
C LEU A 8 -13.49 9.08 6.31
N ALA A 9 -14.37 8.72 7.24
CA ALA A 9 -15.42 9.60 7.76
C ALA A 9 -14.82 10.82 8.48
N ALA A 10 -13.77 10.64 9.29
CA ALA A 10 -13.08 11.76 9.92
C ALA A 10 -12.48 12.73 8.88
N ASN A 11 -11.81 12.20 7.86
CA ASN A 11 -11.26 13.00 6.76
C ASN A 11 -12.34 13.72 5.96
N GLN A 12 -13.47 13.06 5.71
CA GLN A 12 -14.60 13.66 5.00
C GLN A 12 -15.24 14.78 5.81
N VAL A 13 -15.49 14.56 7.11
CA VAL A 13 -16.00 15.61 8.02
C VAL A 13 -15.04 16.79 8.05
N ALA A 14 -13.73 16.56 8.11
CA ALA A 14 -12.74 17.65 8.05
C ALA A 14 -12.77 18.41 6.71
N SER A 15 -12.82 17.69 5.59
CA SER A 15 -12.93 18.28 4.26
C SER A 15 -14.19 19.14 4.12
N ASP A 16 -15.34 18.61 4.48
CA ASP A 16 -16.64 19.30 4.41
C ASP A 16 -16.66 20.55 5.30
N THR A 17 -16.01 20.45 6.47
CA THR A 17 -15.87 21.57 7.41
C THR A 17 -15.03 22.70 6.84
N VAL A 18 -13.92 22.38 6.18
CA VAL A 18 -13.05 23.38 5.55
C VAL A 18 -13.76 24.05 4.37
N GLN A 19 -14.46 23.27 3.55
CA GLN A 19 -15.23 23.80 2.41
C GLN A 19 -16.37 24.73 2.87
N ASN A 20 -17.07 24.38 3.95
CA ASN A 20 -18.25 25.09 4.44
C ASN A 20 -18.03 25.91 5.71
N ILE A 21 -16.79 26.36 5.97
CA ILE A 21 -16.42 27.03 7.22
C ILE A 21 -17.27 28.27 7.53
N LYS A 22 -17.65 29.04 6.50
CA LYS A 22 -18.52 30.23 6.65
C LYS A 22 -19.91 29.86 7.15
N THR A 23 -20.47 28.77 6.62
CA THR A 23 -21.78 28.23 7.02
C THR A 23 -21.75 27.71 8.45
N ILE A 24 -20.71 26.97 8.82
CA ILE A 24 -20.58 26.42 10.19
C ILE A 24 -20.45 27.54 11.22
N ARG A 25 -19.71 28.60 10.89
CA ARG A 25 -19.62 29.81 11.72
C ARG A 25 -20.95 30.55 11.83
N ALA A 26 -21.67 30.70 10.71
CA ALA A 26 -22.99 31.32 10.71
C ALA A 26 -24.01 30.54 11.56
N LEU A 27 -23.90 29.21 11.62
CA LEU A 27 -24.73 28.34 12.47
C LEU A 27 -24.21 28.19 13.90
N VAL A 28 -23.04 28.77 14.25
CA VAL A 28 -22.38 28.62 15.56
C VAL A 28 -22.19 27.13 15.93
N SER A 29 -22.02 26.25 14.94
CA SER A 29 -21.99 24.79 15.12
C SER A 29 -20.57 24.22 15.24
N GLU A 30 -19.55 25.06 15.39
CA GLU A 30 -18.16 24.61 15.39
C GLU A 30 -17.85 23.57 16.49
N GLN A 31 -18.48 23.72 17.67
CA GLN A 31 -18.24 22.81 18.78
C GLN A 31 -18.77 21.40 18.49
N TRP A 32 -19.93 21.29 17.85
CA TRP A 32 -20.50 20.01 17.48
C TRP A 32 -19.62 19.28 16.45
N THR A 33 -19.16 19.99 15.42
CA THR A 33 -18.28 19.43 14.38
C THR A 33 -16.92 19.00 14.95
N ARG A 34 -16.34 19.80 15.85
CA ARG A 34 -15.11 19.44 16.57
C ARG A 34 -15.28 18.17 17.40
N ASN A 35 -16.38 18.06 18.16
CA ASN A 35 -16.65 16.89 18.99
C ASN A 35 -16.85 15.62 18.13
N LEU A 36 -17.57 15.74 17.01
CA LEU A 36 -17.76 14.63 16.06
C LEU A 36 -16.43 14.13 15.50
N PHE A 37 -15.56 15.04 15.05
CA PHE A 37 -14.24 14.69 14.54
C PHE A 37 -13.36 14.03 15.63
N GLN A 38 -13.42 14.52 16.87
CA GLN A 38 -12.70 13.95 18.00
C GLN A 38 -13.16 12.54 18.35
N ASP A 39 -14.46 12.25 18.36
CA ASP A 39 -14.99 10.91 18.62
C ASP A 39 -14.54 9.92 17.53
N LEU A 40 -14.61 10.32 16.25
CA LEU A 40 -14.13 9.52 15.13
C LEU A 40 -12.62 9.20 15.25
N LEU A 41 -11.80 10.19 15.62
CA LEU A 41 -10.36 9.99 15.82
C LEU A 41 -10.05 9.09 17.03
N GLN A 42 -10.73 9.29 18.17
CA GLN A 42 -10.51 8.45 19.35
C GLN A 42 -10.79 6.98 19.08
N ARG A 43 -11.75 6.67 18.19
CA ARG A 43 -12.01 5.31 17.73
C ARG A 43 -10.95 4.82 16.75
N ALA A 44 -10.50 5.65 15.81
CA ALA A 44 -9.57 5.22 14.77
C ALA A 44 -8.10 5.07 15.24
N VAL A 45 -7.61 5.97 16.09
CA VAL A 45 -6.19 6.07 16.50
C VAL A 45 -5.64 4.82 17.21
N PRO A 46 -6.24 4.30 18.29
CA PRO A 46 -5.67 3.15 19.01
C PRO A 46 -5.64 1.90 18.13
N HIS A 47 -6.59 1.78 17.19
CA HIS A 47 -6.63 0.67 16.25
C HIS A 47 -5.51 0.78 15.22
N GLN A 48 -5.30 1.95 14.63
CA GLN A 48 -4.17 2.20 13.72
C GLN A 48 -2.83 1.92 14.39
N ALA A 49 -2.66 2.31 15.66
CA ALA A 49 -1.44 2.03 16.41
C ALA A 49 -1.16 0.52 16.49
N ARG A 50 -2.14 -0.30 16.85
CA ARG A 50 -1.98 -1.76 16.93
C ARG A 50 -1.70 -2.40 15.58
N THR A 51 -2.39 -1.96 14.53
CA THR A 51 -2.17 -2.46 13.18
C THR A 51 -0.79 -2.08 12.66
N SER A 52 -0.34 -0.85 12.91
CA SER A 52 1.00 -0.39 12.54
C SER A 52 2.10 -1.17 13.27
N SER A 53 1.94 -1.45 14.57
CA SER A 53 2.88 -2.30 15.31
C SER A 53 2.97 -3.72 14.73
N TRP A 54 1.84 -4.33 14.37
CA TRP A 54 1.84 -5.65 13.73
C TRP A 54 2.48 -5.63 12.35
N ALA A 55 2.19 -4.60 11.55
CA ALA A 55 2.80 -4.41 10.24
C ALA A 55 4.33 -4.24 10.36
N ALA A 56 4.80 -3.45 11.33
CA ALA A 56 6.22 -3.26 11.60
C ALA A 56 6.90 -4.56 12.01
N LEU A 57 6.26 -5.39 12.86
CA LEU A 57 6.80 -6.69 13.24
C LEU A 57 6.95 -7.62 12.03
N TRP A 58 5.92 -7.71 11.20
CA TRP A 58 5.96 -8.54 10.00
C TRP A 58 6.99 -8.07 8.98
N TYR A 59 7.12 -6.75 8.83
CA TYR A 59 8.14 -6.14 7.99
C TYR A 59 9.55 -6.47 8.50
N GLY A 60 9.77 -6.39 9.82
CA GLY A 60 11.02 -6.78 10.45
C GLY A 60 11.35 -8.26 10.25
N ILE A 61 10.37 -9.16 10.40
CA ILE A 61 10.53 -10.59 10.13
C ILE A 61 10.92 -10.83 8.66
N SER A 62 10.25 -10.14 7.73
CA SER A 62 10.52 -10.26 6.30
C SER A 62 11.94 -9.82 5.95
N GLN A 63 12.39 -8.69 6.51
CA GLN A 63 13.77 -8.22 6.38
C GLN A 63 14.78 -9.21 7.01
N GLY A 64 14.46 -9.78 8.18
CA GLY A 64 15.30 -10.79 8.82
C GLY A 64 15.50 -12.03 7.96
N ILE A 65 14.44 -12.52 7.30
CA ILE A 65 14.51 -13.68 6.39
C ILE A 65 15.43 -13.39 5.20
N LEU A 66 15.42 -12.17 4.65
CA LEU A 66 16.33 -11.78 3.56
C LEU A 66 17.80 -11.89 3.99
N PHE A 67 18.16 -11.32 5.15
CA PHE A 67 19.52 -11.44 5.68
C PHE A 67 19.90 -12.89 5.99
N PHE A 68 18.98 -13.68 6.53
CA PHE A 68 19.21 -15.10 6.81
C PHE A 68 19.43 -15.90 5.53
N SER A 69 18.68 -15.61 4.46
CA SER A 69 18.85 -16.23 3.14
C SER A 69 20.22 -15.92 2.54
N VAL A 70 20.66 -14.67 2.61
CA VAL A 70 22.00 -14.27 2.16
C VAL A 70 23.09 -14.95 2.99
N ALA A 71 22.95 -14.99 4.32
CA ALA A 71 23.89 -15.66 5.21
C ALA A 71 24.00 -17.17 4.93
N LEU A 72 22.87 -17.86 4.71
CA LEU A 72 22.84 -19.27 4.28
C LEU A 72 23.51 -19.46 2.92
N GLY A 73 23.26 -18.56 1.97
CA GLY A 73 23.92 -18.57 0.67
C GLY A 73 25.44 -18.45 0.78
N PHE A 74 25.93 -17.57 1.66
CA PHE A 74 27.36 -17.44 1.94
C PHE A 74 27.94 -18.65 2.66
N TRP A 75 27.23 -19.21 3.65
CA TRP A 75 27.68 -20.41 4.36
C TRP A 75 27.83 -21.60 3.41
N TYR A 76 26.81 -21.85 2.59
CA TYR A 76 26.85 -22.92 1.60
C TYR A 76 27.88 -22.64 0.50
N GLY A 77 27.96 -21.41 0.00
CA GLY A 77 28.95 -21.02 -1.00
C GLY A 77 30.38 -21.15 -0.50
N SER A 78 30.66 -20.81 0.76
CA SER A 78 31.98 -21.00 1.38
C SER A 78 32.37 -22.48 1.45
N LYS A 79 31.41 -23.36 1.72
CA LYS A 79 31.64 -24.81 1.69
C LYS A 79 31.97 -25.29 0.27
N LEU A 80 31.25 -24.79 -0.74
CA LEU A 80 31.47 -25.14 -2.14
C LEU A 80 32.85 -24.68 -2.65
N VAL A 81 33.32 -23.52 -2.20
CA VAL A 81 34.68 -23.02 -2.48
C VAL A 81 35.75 -23.95 -1.88
N GLN A 82 35.51 -24.51 -0.69
CA GLN A 82 36.44 -25.43 -0.04
C GLN A 82 36.43 -26.85 -0.64
N ASP A 83 35.24 -27.38 -0.97
CA ASP A 83 35.08 -28.78 -1.43
C ASP A 83 35.31 -28.94 -2.95
N GLU A 84 34.91 -27.97 -3.78
CA GLU A 84 34.97 -28.07 -5.25
C GLU A 84 36.06 -27.20 -5.90
N GLY A 85 36.83 -26.43 -5.11
CA GLY A 85 37.91 -25.57 -5.63
C GLY A 85 37.41 -24.38 -6.47
N LEU A 86 36.13 -24.03 -6.35
CA LEU A 86 35.52 -22.88 -7.01
C LEU A 86 36.21 -21.59 -6.58
N THR A 87 36.62 -20.75 -7.53
CA THR A 87 37.24 -19.45 -7.21
C THR A 87 36.21 -18.53 -6.55
N PHE A 88 36.61 -17.89 -5.45
CA PHE A 88 35.75 -16.97 -4.68
C PHE A 88 35.08 -15.88 -5.54
N ASP A 89 35.79 -15.37 -6.55
CA ASP A 89 35.27 -14.40 -7.52
C ASP A 89 34.01 -14.91 -8.25
N LYS A 90 34.03 -16.16 -8.71
CA LYS A 90 32.90 -16.78 -9.43
C LYS A 90 31.70 -17.02 -8.52
N MET A 91 31.95 -17.36 -7.25
CA MET A 91 30.89 -17.49 -6.25
C MET A 91 30.19 -16.14 -6.00
N ILE A 92 30.96 -15.06 -5.78
CA ILE A 92 30.37 -13.74 -5.55
C ILE A 92 29.60 -13.26 -6.79
N GLN A 93 30.16 -13.47 -7.99
CA GLN A 93 29.51 -13.08 -9.24
C GLN A 93 28.14 -13.77 -9.42
N SER A 94 28.05 -15.08 -9.15
CA SER A 94 26.79 -15.82 -9.27
C SER A 94 25.79 -15.40 -8.19
N LEU A 95 26.23 -15.25 -6.94
CA LEU A 95 25.38 -14.81 -5.82
C LEU A 95 24.78 -13.44 -6.09
N MET A 96 25.59 -12.48 -6.55
CA MET A 96 25.13 -11.12 -6.84
C MET A 96 24.17 -11.10 -8.03
N GLY A 97 24.41 -11.92 -9.06
CA GLY A 97 23.51 -12.08 -10.20
C GLY A 97 22.13 -12.64 -9.81
N VAL A 98 22.11 -13.67 -8.96
CA VAL A 98 20.86 -14.23 -8.41
C VAL A 98 20.13 -13.20 -7.55
N PHE A 99 20.85 -12.47 -6.69
CA PHE A 99 20.26 -11.44 -5.82
C PHE A 99 19.61 -10.31 -6.61
N LEU A 100 20.31 -9.77 -7.62
CA LEU A 100 19.78 -8.72 -8.49
C LEU A 100 18.57 -9.21 -9.31
N SER A 101 18.63 -10.43 -9.82
CA SER A 101 17.51 -11.02 -10.59
C SER A 101 16.27 -11.23 -9.71
N ALA A 102 16.45 -11.71 -8.48
CA ALA A 102 15.38 -11.87 -7.52
C ALA A 102 14.75 -10.51 -7.13
N LEU A 103 15.58 -9.48 -6.95
CA LEU A 103 15.10 -8.13 -6.64
C LEU A 103 14.28 -7.54 -7.80
N ALA A 104 14.78 -7.68 -9.04
CA ALA A 104 14.07 -7.24 -10.24
C ALA A 104 12.74 -7.98 -10.42
N ALA A 105 12.73 -9.30 -10.22
CA ALA A 105 11.52 -10.10 -10.26
C ALA A 105 10.52 -9.67 -9.17
N GLY A 106 10.99 -9.40 -7.95
CA GLY A 106 10.15 -8.90 -6.85
C GLY A 106 9.48 -7.57 -7.18
N GLN A 107 10.21 -6.64 -7.79
CA GLN A 107 9.64 -5.37 -8.25
C GLN A 107 8.63 -5.57 -9.38
N ALA A 108 8.94 -6.42 -10.36
CA ALA A 108 8.00 -6.75 -11.43
C ALA A 108 6.68 -7.31 -10.90
N LEU A 109 6.74 -8.21 -9.91
CA LEU A 109 5.57 -8.76 -9.24
C LEU A 109 4.76 -7.71 -8.47
N ALA A 110 5.42 -6.69 -7.91
CA ALA A 110 4.72 -5.59 -7.24
C ALA A 110 3.86 -4.76 -8.22
N PHE A 111 4.35 -4.53 -9.45
CA PHE A 111 3.60 -3.81 -10.48
C PHE A 111 2.43 -4.57 -11.08
N VAL A 112 2.35 -5.90 -10.90
CA VAL A 112 1.25 -6.72 -11.43
C VAL A 112 -0.10 -6.28 -10.85
N GLY A 113 -0.14 -5.86 -9.59
CA GLY A 113 -1.35 -5.34 -8.95
C GLY A 113 -1.90 -4.09 -9.66
N ASP A 114 -1.02 -3.11 -9.88
CA ASP A 114 -1.36 -1.85 -10.54
C ASP A 114 -1.85 -2.07 -11.97
N ILE A 115 -1.23 -3.00 -12.71
CA ILE A 115 -1.64 -3.36 -14.07
C ILE A 115 -3.06 -3.95 -14.06
N ASN A 116 -3.37 -4.81 -13.07
CA ASN A 116 -4.70 -5.40 -12.96
C ASN A 116 -5.76 -4.34 -12.62
N GLU A 117 -5.45 -3.42 -11.70
CA GLU A 117 -6.35 -2.32 -11.35
C GLU A 117 -6.56 -1.34 -12.51
N ALA A 118 -5.50 -1.01 -13.25
CA ALA A 118 -5.59 -0.18 -14.45
C ALA A 118 -6.45 -0.84 -15.53
N LYS A 119 -6.32 -2.16 -15.72
CA LYS A 119 -7.13 -2.92 -16.67
C LYS A 119 -8.61 -2.94 -16.27
N ALA A 120 -8.91 -3.13 -14.98
CA ALA A 120 -10.27 -3.07 -14.47
C ALA A 120 -10.89 -1.67 -14.68
N THR A 121 -10.16 -0.63 -14.31
CA THR A 121 -10.62 0.77 -14.49
C THR A 121 -10.84 1.10 -15.97
N ALA A 122 -9.95 0.66 -16.87
CA ALA A 122 -10.13 0.87 -18.30
C ALA A 122 -11.39 0.16 -18.82
N HIS A 123 -11.66 -1.06 -18.36
CA HIS A 123 -12.90 -1.78 -18.68
C HIS A 123 -14.14 -0.98 -18.27
N ASP A 124 -14.19 -0.48 -17.03
CA ASP A 124 -15.33 0.30 -16.52
C ASP A 124 -15.54 1.59 -17.35
N ILE A 125 -14.47 2.26 -17.79
CA ILE A 125 -14.57 3.45 -18.65
C ILE A 125 -15.13 3.09 -20.03
N PHE A 126 -14.66 2.00 -20.64
CA PHE A 126 -15.18 1.56 -21.94
C PHE A 126 -16.63 1.08 -21.85
N GLU A 127 -17.01 0.40 -20.76
CA GLU A 127 -18.39 0.01 -20.49
C GLU A 127 -19.31 1.23 -20.33
N LEU A 128 -18.87 2.27 -19.62
CA LEU A 128 -19.61 3.53 -19.52
C LEU A 128 -19.71 4.25 -20.88
N LEU A 129 -18.66 4.22 -21.69
CA LEU A 129 -18.65 4.86 -23.01
C LEU A 129 -19.59 4.15 -24.00
N ASP A 130 -19.63 2.82 -23.96
CA ASP A 130 -20.50 2.00 -24.81
C ASP A 130 -21.94 1.92 -24.30
N SER A 131 -22.23 2.43 -23.09
CA SER A 131 -23.59 2.48 -22.56
C SER A 131 -24.45 3.52 -23.29
N GLU A 132 -25.60 3.11 -23.83
CA GLU A 132 -26.56 4.04 -24.41
C GLU A 132 -27.25 4.86 -23.30
N SER A 133 -27.17 6.19 -23.38
CA SER A 133 -27.83 7.07 -22.41
C SER A 133 -29.35 7.07 -22.62
N SER A 134 -30.10 6.78 -21.56
CA SER A 134 -31.57 6.80 -21.60
C SER A 134 -32.18 8.22 -21.70
N ILE A 135 -31.35 9.25 -21.52
CA ILE A 135 -31.72 10.67 -21.61
C ILE A 135 -30.72 11.31 -22.57
N ASN A 136 -31.20 11.87 -23.68
CA ASN A 136 -30.36 12.41 -24.75
C ASN A 136 -30.39 13.95 -24.68
N PRO A 137 -29.31 14.63 -24.21
CA PRO A 137 -29.27 16.08 -24.07
C PRO A 137 -28.84 16.83 -25.36
N SER A 138 -28.58 16.11 -26.46
CA SER A 138 -28.07 16.66 -27.73
C SER A 138 -29.16 16.94 -28.77
N SER A 139 -30.42 16.71 -28.44
CA SER A 139 -31.57 17.09 -29.25
C SER A 139 -32.18 18.38 -28.70
N ASP A 140 -31.56 19.52 -29.00
CA ASP A 140 -32.18 20.85 -29.03
C ASP A 140 -31.56 21.67 -30.17
#